data_AF-A0A7W3W5Q3-F1
#
_entry.id   AF-A0A7W3W5Q3-F1
#
_cell.length_a   1.000
_cell.length_b   1.000
_cell.length_c   1.000
_cell.angle_alpha   90.00
_cell.angle_beta   90.00
_cell.angle_gamma   90.00
#
_symmetry.space_group_name_H-M   'P 1'
#
loop_
_entity.id
_entity.type
_entity.pdbx_description
1 polymer ?
#
loop_
_entity_poly.entity_id
_entity_poly.type
_entity_poly.pdbx_seq_one_letter_code
_entity_poly.pdbx_strand_id
1 'polypeptide(L)'
;MNITGTARHAGVTVEVAPGGALRTLELTADALRTGGPRLADTILHAVREAAAEANERARRALETELGDLGGTELSSLGLGSEKDLADRAEDTTPDTWRV
;
A
#
# COMPACT_ATOMS: atom_id res chain seq x y z
N MET A 1 2.14 -17.03 3.61
CA MET A 1 2.56 -15.84 2.83
C MET A 1 2.11 -14.60 3.60
N ASN A 2 3.00 -13.66 3.93
CA ASN A 2 2.60 -12.42 4.60
C ASN A 2 2.49 -11.33 3.54
N ILE A 3 1.27 -11.00 3.11
CA ILE A 3 1.05 -9.92 2.13
C ILE A 3 1.19 -8.60 2.88
N THR A 4 2.15 -7.77 2.50
CA THR A 4 2.37 -6.44 3.10
C THR A 4 2.85 -5.47 2.04
N GLY A 5 2.33 -4.24 1.99
CA GLY A 5 2.80 -3.16 1.14
C GLY A 5 3.84 -2.30 1.84
N THR A 6 4.73 -1.68 1.05
CA THR A 6 5.81 -0.84 1.57
C THR A 6 5.93 0.44 0.77
N ALA A 7 6.05 1.57 1.45
CA ALA A 7 6.26 2.86 0.80
C ALA A 7 7.33 3.66 1.52
N ARG A 8 8.04 4.49 0.75
CA ARG A 8 9.10 5.36 1.28
C ARG A 8 8.97 6.76 0.70
N HIS A 9 8.90 7.76 1.58
CA HIS A 9 8.79 9.16 1.19
C HIS A 9 9.51 10.07 2.17
N ALA A 10 10.37 10.97 1.67
CA ALA A 10 11.08 11.99 2.46
C ALA A 10 11.69 11.49 3.80
N GLY A 11 12.25 10.28 3.80
CA GLY A 11 12.88 9.69 4.98
C GLY A 11 11.93 9.01 5.96
N VAL A 12 10.66 8.81 5.57
CA VAL A 12 9.66 7.94 6.21
C VAL A 12 9.59 6.64 5.41
N THR A 13 9.68 5.50 6.08
CA THR A 13 9.40 4.18 5.49
C THR A 13 8.27 3.52 6.27
N VAL A 14 7.28 2.96 5.58
CA VAL A 14 6.17 2.24 6.21
C VAL A 14 5.99 0.86 5.61
N GLU A 15 5.55 -0.07 6.45
CA GLU A 15 5.05 -1.39 6.04
C GLU A 15 3.63 -1.56 6.58
N VAL A 16 2.73 -2.00 5.71
CA VAL A 16 1.30 -2.09 6.00
C VAL A 16 0.77 -3.45 5.52
N ALA A 17 -0.02 -4.13 6.35
CA ALA A 17 -0.79 -5.29 5.93
C ALA A 17 -2.13 -4.87 5.28
N PRO A 18 -2.78 -5.75 4.49
CA PRO A 18 -4.06 -5.47 3.85
C PRO A 18 -5.11 -4.92 4.83
N GLY A 19 -5.96 -4.04 4.33
CA GLY A 19 -6.91 -3.27 5.14
C GLY A 19 -6.29 -2.09 5.90
N GLY A 20 -5.02 -1.76 5.64
CA GLY A 20 -4.36 -0.57 6.20
C GLY A 20 -3.71 -0.78 7.57
N ALA A 21 -3.52 -2.04 8.02
CA ALA A 21 -2.93 -2.33 9.32
C ALA A 21 -1.41 -2.07 9.32
N LEU A 22 -0.99 -0.96 9.93
CA LEU A 22 0.43 -0.59 10.05
C LEU A 22 1.22 -1.67 10.82
N ARG A 23 2.31 -2.13 10.23
CA ARG A 23 3.25 -3.11 10.82
C ARG A 23 4.51 -2.45 11.32
N THR A 24 5.10 -1.60 10.48
CA THR A 24 6.38 -0.96 10.76
C THR A 24 6.35 0.48 10.28
N LEU A 25 6.97 1.38 11.05
CA LEU A 25 7.21 2.78 10.70
C LEU A 25 8.64 3.13 11.08
N GLU A 26 9.44 3.52 10.10
CA GLU A 26 10.80 3.98 10.31
C GLU A 26 10.93 5.45 9.90
N LEU A 27 11.55 6.23 10.76
CA LEU A 27 11.79 7.66 10.56
C LEU A 27 13.28 7.93 10.63
N THR A 28 13.82 8.53 9.57
CA THR A 28 15.17 9.09 9.59
C THR A 28 15.21 10.36 10.42
N ALA A 29 16.39 10.73 10.92
CA ALA A 29 16.59 12.01 11.60
C ALA A 29 16.20 13.22 10.72
N ASP A 30 16.31 13.08 9.39
CA ASP A 30 15.99 14.12 8.43
C ASP A 30 14.49 14.36 8.32
N ALA A 31 13.70 13.29 8.33
CA ALA A 31 12.23 13.37 8.35
C ALA A 31 11.72 14.16 9.57
N LEU A 32 12.35 13.97 10.74
CA LEU A 32 11.99 14.68 11.98
C LEU A 32 12.24 16.20 11.91
N ARG A 33 13.24 16.63 11.11
CA ARG A 33 13.57 18.06 10.97
C ARG A 33 12.59 18.84 10.09
N THR A 34 11.68 18.15 9.40
CA THR A 34 10.67 18.78 8.55
C THR A 34 9.51 19.41 9.33
N GLY A 35 9.39 19.10 10.62
CA GLY A 35 8.34 19.61 11.51
C GLY A 35 7.08 18.74 11.55
N GLY A 36 6.35 18.81 12.67
CA GLY A 36 5.22 17.90 12.98
C GLY A 36 4.14 17.81 11.89
N PRO A 37 3.59 18.93 11.36
CA PRO A 37 2.56 18.87 10.34
C PRO A 37 3.02 18.20 9.04
N ARG A 38 4.18 18.59 8.51
CA ARG A 38 4.72 18.03 7.27
C ARG A 38 5.08 16.55 7.43
N LEU A 39 5.62 16.17 8.60
CA LEU A 39 5.90 14.77 8.90
C LEU A 39 4.62 13.94 8.95
N ALA A 40 3.55 14.45 9.58
CA ALA A 40 2.26 13.77 9.63
C ALA A 40 1.68 13.54 8.22
N ASP A 41 1.68 14.58 7.37
CA ASP A 41 1.23 14.46 5.98
C ASP A 41 2.05 13.42 5.21
N THR A 42 3.38 13.41 5.41
CA THR A 42 4.30 12.46 4.77
C THR A 42 4.01 11.02 5.21
N ILE A 43 3.78 10.80 6.51
CA ILE A 43 3.42 9.48 7.05
C ILE A 43 2.09 9.02 6.46
N LEU A 44 1.06 9.87 6.49
CA LEU A 44 -0.26 9.53 5.95
C LEU A 44 -0.20 9.21 4.46
N HIS A 45 0.60 9.95 3.70
CA HIS A 45 0.83 9.68 2.28
C HIS A 45 1.47 8.30 2.07
N ALA A 46 2.58 8.02 2.76
CA ALA A 46 3.27 6.74 2.65
C ALA A 46 2.36 5.57 3.08
N VAL A 47 1.55 5.73 4.15
CA VAL A 47 0.62 4.69 4.60
C VAL A 47 -0.44 4.39 3.53
N ARG A 48 -1.00 5.41 2.87
CA ARG A 48 -1.99 5.20 1.80
C ARG A 48 -1.41 4.45 0.62
N GLU A 49 -0.19 4.80 0.22
CA GLU A 49 0.52 4.11 -0.86
C GLU A 49 0.81 2.64 -0.52
N ALA A 50 1.37 2.37 0.67
CA ALA A 50 1.62 1.02 1.13
C ALA A 50 0.32 0.21 1.30
N ALA A 51 -0.77 0.83 1.76
CA ALA A 51 -2.06 0.16 1.88
C ALA A 51 -2.63 -0.22 0.50
N ALA A 52 -2.54 0.67 -0.49
CA ALA A 52 -2.97 0.37 -1.86
C ALA A 52 -2.19 -0.81 -2.44
N GLU A 53 -0.87 -0.84 -2.26
CA GLU A 53 -0.03 -1.95 -2.71
C GLU A 53 -0.39 -3.27 -2.00
N ALA A 54 -0.58 -3.24 -0.68
CA ALA A 54 -0.97 -4.41 0.11
C ALA A 54 -2.34 -4.96 -0.32
N ASN A 55 -3.31 -4.06 -0.53
CA ASN A 55 -4.67 -4.39 -0.90
C ASN A 55 -4.74 -4.97 -2.32
N GLU A 56 -4.00 -4.40 -3.27
CA GLU A 56 -3.95 -4.92 -4.63
C GLU A 56 -3.33 -6.32 -4.67
N ARG A 57 -2.22 -6.52 -3.95
CA ARG A 57 -1.60 -7.86 -3.84
C ARG A 57 -2.52 -8.87 -3.15
N ALA A 58 -3.28 -8.45 -2.14
CA ALA A 58 -4.28 -9.30 -1.50
C ALA A 58 -5.45 -9.62 -2.45
N ARG A 59 -5.96 -8.65 -3.20
CA ARG A 59 -7.02 -8.85 -4.21
C ARG A 59 -6.60 -9.90 -5.24
N ARG A 60 -5.41 -9.77 -5.83
CA ARG A 60 -4.86 -10.73 -6.81
C ARG A 60 -4.71 -12.13 -6.23
N ALA A 61 -4.24 -12.24 -4.98
CA ALA A 61 -4.12 -13.52 -4.30
C ALA A 61 -5.50 -14.16 -4.04
N LEU A 62 -6.51 -13.37 -3.65
CA LEU A 62 -7.87 -13.88 -3.48
C LEU A 62 -8.50 -14.30 -4.81
N GLU A 63 -8.33 -13.51 -5.88
CA GLU A 63 -8.87 -13.84 -7.21
C GLU A 63 -8.32 -15.17 -7.75
N THR A 64 -7.04 -15.45 -7.47
CA THR A 64 -6.41 -16.71 -7.86
C THR A 64 -7.04 -17.92 -7.16
N GLU A 65 -7.42 -17.78 -5.89
CA GLU A 65 -7.92 -18.89 -5.05
C GLU A 65 -9.44 -19.06 -5.10
N LEU A 66 -10.19 -17.95 -5.22
CA LEU A 66 -11.64 -17.91 -5.07
C LEU A 66 -12.39 -17.58 -6.36
N GLY A 67 -11.67 -17.24 -7.45
CA GLY A 67 -12.26 -16.73 -8.69
C GLY A 67 -12.66 -15.25 -8.59
N ASP A 68 -13.51 -14.79 -9.51
CA ASP A 68 -13.89 -13.38 -9.62
C ASP A 68 -14.78 -12.97 -8.43
N LEU A 69 -14.21 -12.22 -7.49
CA LEU A 69 -14.92 -11.65 -6.34
C LEU A 69 -15.47 -10.27 -6.74
N GLY A 70 -16.75 -10.04 -6.48
CA GLY A 70 -17.39 -8.76 -6.76
C GLY A 70 -16.75 -7.60 -5.98
N GLY A 71 -16.84 -6.38 -6.53
CA GLY A 71 -16.29 -5.17 -5.91
C GLY A 71 -16.88 -4.87 -4.53
N THR A 72 -18.10 -5.32 -4.25
CA THR A 72 -18.76 -5.15 -2.94
C THR A 72 -18.14 -6.06 -1.88
N GLU A 73 -17.89 -7.34 -2.23
CA GLU A 73 -17.21 -8.30 -1.35
C GLU A 73 -15.79 -7.82 -1.02
N LEU A 74 -15.02 -7.41 -2.03
CA LEU A 74 -13.67 -6.88 -1.83
C LEU A 74 -13.66 -5.61 -0.98
N SER A 75 -14.59 -4.68 -1.20
CA SER A 75 -14.71 -3.47 -0.39
C SER A 75 -15.04 -3.77 1.08
N SER A 76 -15.89 -4.76 1.34
CA SER A 76 -16.24 -5.19 2.71
C SER A 76 -15.03 -5.76 3.49
N LEU A 77 -14.04 -6.28 2.78
CA LEU A 77 -12.78 -6.77 3.32
C LEU A 77 -11.71 -5.67 3.46
N GLY A 78 -12.04 -4.42 3.11
CA GLY A 78 -11.08 -3.33 3.04
C GLY A 78 -10.11 -3.43 1.86
N LEU A 79 -10.43 -4.27 0.86
CA LEU A 79 -9.67 -4.50 -0.38
C LEU A 79 -10.28 -3.75 -1.58
N GLY A 80 -11.11 -2.74 -1.33
CA GLY A 80 -11.64 -1.88 -2.39
C GLY A 80 -10.48 -1.25 -3.17
N SER A 81 -10.57 -1.28 -4.50
CA SER A 81 -9.52 -0.76 -5.38
C SER A 81 -9.52 0.78 -5.35
N GLU A 82 -8.45 1.38 -4.81
CA GLU A 82 -8.11 2.78 -5.08
C GLU A 82 -7.38 2.83 -6.42
N LYS A 83 -8.15 2.78 -7.50
CA LYS A 83 -7.67 2.65 -8.89
C LYS A 83 -6.48 3.56 -9.20
N ASP A 84 -6.53 4.83 -8.83
CA ASP A 84 -5.47 5.80 -9.11
C ASP A 84 -4.15 5.50 -8.37
N LEU A 85 -4.20 4.83 -7.22
CA LEU A 85 -3.00 4.38 -6.48
C LEU A 85 -2.51 3.03 -7.01
N ALA A 86 -3.42 2.11 -7.33
CA ALA A 86 -3.09 0.81 -7.91
C ALA A 86 -2.38 0.95 -9.27
N ASP A 87 -2.90 1.81 -10.15
CA ASP A 87 -2.31 2.09 -11.45
C ASP A 87 -0.88 2.62 -11.31
N ARG A 88 -0.60 3.44 -10.28
CA ARG A 88 0.75 3.98 -10.01
C ARG A 88 1.72 2.91 -9.50
N ALA A 89 1.24 1.96 -8.70
CA ALA A 89 2.05 0.82 -8.26
C ALA A 89 2.39 -0.09 -9.45
N GLU A 90 1.41 -0.39 -10.30
CA GLU A 90 1.65 -1.19 -11.51
C GLU A 90 2.62 -0.49 -12.46
N ASP A 91 2.60 0.84 -12.60
CA ASP A 91 3.52 1.61 -13.47
C ASP A 91 4.99 1.50 -13.05
N THR A 92 5.26 1.20 -11.77
CA THR A 92 6.61 0.93 -11.27
C THR A 92 7.08 -0.51 -11.50
N THR A 93 6.21 -1.39 -11.98
CA THR A 93 6.53 -2.79 -12.24
C THR A 93 7.12 -2.94 -13.65
N PRO A 94 8.38 -3.40 -13.80
CA PRO A 94 8.99 -3.62 -15.11
C PRO A 94 8.20 -4.62 -15.96
N ASP A 95 8.05 -4.33 -17.25
CA ASP A 95 7.30 -5.20 -18.19
C ASP A 95 7.84 -6.64 -18.26
N THR A 96 9.10 -6.85 -17.88
CA THR A 96 9.72 -8.18 -17.81
C THR A 96 9.17 -9.06 -16.68
N TRP A 97 8.39 -8.51 -15.75
CA TRP A 97 7.78 -9.23 -14.63
C TRP A 97 6.27 -9.42 -14.78
N ARG A 98 5.67 -8.83 -15.82
CA ARG A 98 4.25 -9.02 -16.16
C ARG A 98 4.14 -10.28 -17.04
N VAL A 99 3.60 -11.36 -16.48
CA VAL A 99 3.32 -12.64 -17.16
C VAL A 99 1.82 -12.79 -17.37
#